data_AF-A0A7V2EE90-F1
#
_entry.id   AF-A0A7V2EE90-F1
#
_cell.length_a   1.000
_cell.length_b   1.000
_cell.length_c   1.000
_cell.angle_alpha   90.00
_cell.angle_beta   90.00
_cell.angle_gamma   90.00
#
_symmetry.space_group_name_H-M   'P 1'
#
loop_
_entity.id
_entity.type
_entity.pdbx_description
1 polymer ?
#
loop_
_entity_poly.entity_id
_entity_poly.type
_entity_poly.pdbx_seq_one_letter_code
_entity_poly.pdbx_strand_id
1 'polypeptide(L)'
;MLILLTFYEILKNDSKIFEFLFEIPKTYNPSIYTYKIAVPYNGYFEINYEVLEFSKLSSNDVFNVAREKVFELERKASIDVDYIELKINPYYKVNDELYIRNKIKFKISFFYNDIQTNQNYNPNHREFINFPFPKSWIKSRVFSNSINFFSNAQIWIKIKIKDRGIYKISANDLLNLGIPQNLLIINQLSLFAKIDTLRSPIIYADSLVKQVPIYVYDENGDGILNNNDYILFFGEGVEGFRNINGTIKFYRNPYDNYNYYILAIGSNLQPKFMIEKNLSYNQIVYSIGIFRHDSDIVNTGKKGRIWLGEEINYNNSFNYNFSLDGIVSNSGYVEISLVGAEPLSPNECGDATLQIILNGQVIDNNFQTNSIVRRTKSYNVSYLQANNNLTLSIINSSCSNPKVYLDYFEIRWTRTIGDGSVYFQTNASAKLTNSALMVLDITNPYEPIILKNFSDNVYPNSIYFIANEFKTPISIEIINIAKNLYELSNVEYIIVGPRDWENVLSDYINYRSRFFPVICGTDFCMDSLSFHNVKYVAVED
;
A
#
# COMPACT_ATOMS: atom_id res chain seq x y z
N MET A 1 -9.66 13.24 -33.27
CA MET A 1 -8.25 13.43 -32.90
C MET A 1 -8.18 14.51 -31.83
N LEU A 2 -8.24 14.14 -30.54
CA LEU A 2 -7.98 15.11 -29.48
C LEU A 2 -6.47 15.37 -29.44
N ILE A 3 -6.07 16.62 -29.67
CA ILE A 3 -4.74 17.08 -29.30
C ILE A 3 -4.74 17.14 -27.77
N LEU A 4 -3.94 16.31 -27.11
CA LEU A 4 -3.63 16.56 -25.70
C LEU A 4 -2.94 17.91 -25.64
N LEU A 5 -3.59 18.90 -25.03
CA LEU A 5 -3.00 20.20 -24.72
C LEU A 5 -1.92 19.99 -23.65
N THR A 6 -0.71 19.69 -24.11
CA THR A 6 0.50 19.74 -23.28
C THR A 6 0.81 21.20 -22.99
N PHE A 7 0.66 21.62 -21.73
CA PHE A 7 0.92 23.00 -21.28
C PHE A 7 2.43 23.34 -21.20
N TYR A 8 3.22 22.75 -22.09
CA TYR A 8 4.65 22.98 -22.22
C TYR A 8 5.12 22.92 -23.68
N GLU A 9 6.16 23.68 -23.97
CA GLU A 9 6.90 23.67 -25.24
C GLU A 9 8.36 23.29 -24.95
N ILE A 10 8.91 22.32 -25.66
CA ILE A 10 10.32 21.91 -25.51
C ILE A 10 11.18 22.91 -26.29
N LEU A 11 12.01 23.67 -25.57
CA LEU A 11 12.94 24.64 -26.15
C LEU A 11 14.28 23.98 -26.50
N LYS A 12 14.71 23.02 -25.70
CA LYS A 12 15.94 22.24 -25.89
C LYS A 12 15.82 20.87 -25.24
N ASN A 13 16.27 19.83 -25.93
CA ASN A 13 16.35 18.49 -25.35
C ASN A 13 17.62 17.80 -25.90
N ASP A 14 18.64 17.66 -25.06
CA ASP A 14 19.83 16.86 -25.35
C ASP A 14 20.28 16.07 -24.10
N SER A 15 21.38 15.33 -24.22
CA SER A 15 21.87 14.45 -23.15
C SER A 15 22.46 15.18 -21.93
N LYS A 16 22.75 16.48 -22.00
CA LYS A 16 23.29 17.28 -20.87
C LYS A 16 22.36 18.41 -20.44
N ILE A 17 21.42 18.85 -21.28
CA ILE A 17 20.51 19.97 -21.01
C ILE A 17 19.10 19.68 -21.55
N PHE A 18 18.10 19.85 -20.69
CA PHE A 18 16.67 19.92 -21.06
C PHE A 18 16.09 21.28 -20.66
N GLU A 19 15.63 22.06 -21.64
CA GLU A 19 14.93 23.33 -21.45
C GLU A 19 13.51 23.24 -22.00
N PHE A 20 12.53 23.68 -21.23
CA PHE A 20 11.13 23.77 -21.68
C PHE A 20 10.47 25.01 -21.11
N LEU A 21 9.51 25.55 -21.86
CA LEU A 21 8.62 26.61 -21.44
C LEU A 21 7.34 25.97 -20.91
N PHE A 22 6.87 26.37 -19.74
CA PHE A 22 5.55 26.05 -19.21
C PHE A 22 4.63 27.25 -19.41
N GLU A 23 3.49 27.06 -20.09
CA GLU A 23 2.51 28.11 -20.37
C GLU A 23 1.11 27.72 -19.88
N ILE A 24 0.45 28.62 -19.16
CA ILE A 24 -0.87 28.36 -18.58
C ILE A 24 -1.99 28.75 -19.56
N PRO A 25 -3.02 27.92 -19.76
CA PRO A 25 -4.21 28.31 -20.51
C PRO A 25 -4.89 29.55 -19.92
N LYS A 26 -5.42 30.42 -20.79
CA LYS A 26 -6.22 31.59 -20.37
C LYS A 26 -7.54 31.21 -19.66
N THR A 27 -7.92 29.93 -19.70
CA THR A 27 -9.04 29.35 -18.93
C THR A 27 -8.55 28.86 -17.57
N TYR A 28 -9.02 29.48 -16.48
CA TYR A 28 -8.67 29.14 -15.10
C TYR A 28 -8.85 27.64 -14.79
N ASN A 29 -7.78 26.99 -14.34
CA ASN A 29 -7.84 25.65 -13.74
C ASN A 29 -6.90 25.61 -12.51
N PRO A 30 -7.41 25.59 -11.27
CA PRO A 30 -6.61 25.64 -10.04
C PRO A 30 -5.93 24.29 -9.72
N SER A 31 -5.08 23.83 -10.64
CA SER A 31 -4.36 22.56 -10.56
C SER A 31 -2.85 22.78 -10.39
N ILE A 32 -2.20 21.86 -9.66
CA ILE A 32 -0.73 21.73 -9.66
C ILE A 32 -0.35 20.84 -10.84
N TYR A 33 0.56 21.30 -11.69
CA TYR A 33 0.94 20.60 -12.91
C TYR A 33 2.12 19.67 -12.63
N THR A 34 1.96 18.37 -12.91
CA THR A 34 3.00 17.37 -12.62
C THR A 34 3.58 16.80 -13.91
N TYR A 35 4.90 16.98 -14.10
CA TYR A 35 5.64 16.45 -15.23
C TYR A 35 6.65 15.40 -14.78
N LYS A 36 6.80 14.32 -15.57
CA LYS A 36 7.85 13.33 -15.38
C LYS A 36 9.02 13.63 -16.31
N ILE A 37 10.21 13.71 -15.74
CA ILE A 37 11.45 14.00 -16.45
C ILE A 37 12.43 12.90 -16.06
N ALA A 38 12.93 12.14 -17.03
CA ALA A 38 13.96 11.13 -16.76
C ALA A 38 15.26 11.80 -16.33
N VAL A 39 16.03 11.12 -15.47
CA VAL A 39 17.33 11.59 -14.94
C VAL A 39 18.36 10.44 -14.96
N PRO A 40 19.67 10.75 -15.03
CA PRO A 40 20.72 9.73 -14.97
C PRO A 40 20.73 8.98 -13.62
N TYR A 41 20.76 7.64 -13.67
CA TYR A 41 20.78 6.76 -12.49
C TYR A 41 21.94 7.11 -11.52
N ASN A 42 23.17 7.13 -12.03
CA ASN A 42 24.39 7.47 -11.27
C ASN A 42 24.85 8.92 -11.51
N GLY A 43 23.91 9.83 -11.76
CA GLY A 43 24.19 11.25 -11.94
C GLY A 43 23.44 12.13 -10.93
N TYR A 44 23.79 13.41 -10.97
CA TYR A 44 23.00 14.49 -10.36
C TYR A 44 22.48 15.43 -11.45
N PHE A 45 21.55 16.29 -11.08
CA PHE A 45 21.01 17.31 -11.96
C PHE A 45 20.84 18.62 -11.19
N GLU A 46 20.90 19.73 -11.91
CA GLU A 46 20.59 21.06 -11.40
C GLU A 46 19.38 21.58 -12.15
N ILE A 47 18.44 22.20 -11.43
CA ILE A 47 17.25 22.84 -12.01
C ILE A 47 17.29 24.34 -11.75
N ASN A 48 17.15 25.11 -12.82
CA ASN A 48 17.00 26.55 -12.81
C ASN A 48 15.65 26.90 -13.46
N TYR A 49 15.07 28.02 -13.07
CA TYR A 49 13.83 28.52 -13.66
C TYR A 49 13.81 30.05 -13.74
N GLU A 50 13.02 30.56 -14.66
CA GLU A 50 12.82 31.99 -14.91
C GLU A 50 11.32 32.23 -15.14
N VAL A 51 10.73 33.16 -14.38
CA VAL A 51 9.33 33.57 -14.58
C VAL A 51 9.33 34.70 -15.61
N LEU A 52 8.83 34.40 -16.81
CA LEU A 52 8.84 35.33 -17.95
C LEU A 52 7.60 36.22 -17.99
N GLU A 53 6.47 35.71 -17.50
CA GLU A 53 5.21 36.45 -17.49
C GLU A 53 4.41 36.09 -16.24
N PHE A 54 3.84 37.10 -15.58
CA PHE A 54 2.90 36.94 -14.48
C PHE A 54 1.79 37.98 -14.55
N SER A 55 0.63 37.67 -13.98
CA SER A 55 -0.50 38.60 -13.85
C SER A 55 -1.16 38.50 -12.48
N LYS A 56 -1.85 39.58 -12.09
CA LYS A 56 -2.65 39.64 -10.87
C LYS A 56 -3.99 38.93 -11.08
N LEU A 57 -4.42 38.15 -10.10
CA LEU A 57 -5.71 37.47 -10.09
C LEU A 57 -6.72 38.24 -9.24
N SER A 58 -7.99 38.22 -9.63
CA SER A 58 -9.10 38.90 -8.94
C SER A 58 -10.06 37.96 -8.21
N SER A 59 -9.83 36.64 -8.27
CA SER A 59 -10.65 35.61 -7.62
C SER A 59 -9.99 35.07 -6.34
N ASN A 60 -10.81 34.78 -5.33
CA ASN A 60 -10.41 34.12 -4.09
C ASN A 60 -10.31 32.59 -4.21
N ASP A 61 -10.74 31.99 -5.32
CA ASP A 61 -10.93 30.53 -5.45
C ASP A 61 -9.63 29.72 -5.39
N VAL A 62 -8.46 30.37 -5.57
CA VAL A 62 -7.14 29.74 -5.57
C VAL A 62 -6.31 30.08 -4.32
N PHE A 63 -6.88 30.82 -3.36
CA PHE A 63 -6.18 31.31 -2.16
C PHE A 63 -5.59 30.17 -1.31
N ASN A 64 -6.24 29.01 -1.29
CA ASN A 64 -5.81 27.81 -0.56
C ASN A 64 -4.71 26.98 -1.27
N VAL A 65 -4.42 27.27 -2.55
CA VAL A 65 -3.46 26.53 -3.38
C VAL A 65 -2.20 27.36 -3.67
N ALA A 66 -2.26 28.69 -3.54
CA ALA A 66 -1.13 29.59 -3.71
C ALA A 66 0.03 29.26 -2.74
N ARG A 67 1.25 29.13 -3.28
CA ARG A 67 2.48 28.95 -2.50
C ARG A 67 3.57 29.87 -3.04
N GLU A 68 4.44 30.36 -2.15
CA GLU A 68 5.62 31.12 -2.57
C GLU A 68 6.51 30.27 -3.50
N LYS A 69 6.70 29.00 -3.14
CA LYS A 69 7.52 28.03 -3.87
C LYS A 69 6.95 27.71 -5.25
N VAL A 70 7.76 27.92 -6.29
CA VAL A 70 7.37 27.77 -7.71
C VAL A 70 7.17 26.32 -8.13
N PHE A 71 7.94 25.40 -7.55
CA PHE A 71 7.82 23.98 -7.83
C PHE A 71 8.26 23.11 -6.65
N GLU A 72 7.78 21.87 -6.62
CA GLU A 72 8.29 20.80 -5.78
C GLU A 72 8.85 19.67 -6.65
N LEU A 73 9.83 18.94 -6.12
CA LEU A 73 10.51 17.85 -6.80
C LEU A 73 10.52 16.61 -5.92
N GLU A 74 10.31 15.46 -6.54
CA GLU A 74 10.44 14.16 -5.90
C GLU A 74 11.17 13.20 -6.86
N ARG A 75 12.37 12.74 -6.48
CA ARG A 75 13.12 11.74 -7.26
C ARG A 75 12.52 10.36 -7.00
N LYS A 76 12.24 9.63 -8.08
CA LYS A 76 11.67 8.29 -8.07
C LYS A 76 12.61 7.35 -8.82
N ALA A 77 12.90 6.19 -8.23
CA ALA A 77 13.53 5.10 -8.95
C ALA A 77 12.45 4.30 -9.70
N SER A 78 12.69 3.99 -10.97
CA SER A 78 11.93 2.98 -11.72
C SER A 78 12.83 1.81 -12.08
N ILE A 79 12.25 0.72 -12.59
CA ILE A 79 12.98 -0.47 -13.01
C ILE A 79 13.90 -0.21 -14.22
N ASP A 80 13.48 0.66 -15.15
CA ASP A 80 14.22 0.95 -16.38
C ASP A 80 14.96 2.30 -16.35
N VAL A 81 14.32 3.39 -15.91
CA VAL A 81 14.90 4.75 -15.91
C VAL A 81 14.52 5.50 -14.63
N ASP A 82 15.50 6.08 -13.93
CA ASP A 82 15.22 7.00 -12.81
C ASP A 82 14.55 8.28 -13.33
N TYR A 83 13.64 8.87 -12.55
CA TYR A 83 12.95 10.08 -12.97
C TYR A 83 12.65 11.01 -11.80
N ILE A 84 12.25 12.24 -12.11
CA ILE A 84 11.74 13.22 -11.16
C ILE A 84 10.30 13.58 -11.52
N GLU A 85 9.45 13.73 -10.49
CA GLU A 85 8.14 14.36 -10.61
C GLU A 85 8.29 15.84 -10.26
N LEU A 86 8.25 16.69 -11.29
CA LEU A 86 8.28 18.14 -11.17
C LEU A 86 6.84 18.65 -11.04
N LYS A 87 6.48 19.10 -9.84
CA LYS A 87 5.16 19.61 -9.46
C LYS A 87 5.20 21.14 -9.48
N ILE A 88 4.76 21.75 -10.57
CA ILE A 88 4.77 23.21 -10.77
C ILE A 88 3.53 23.83 -10.13
N ASN A 89 3.74 24.82 -9.25
CA ASN A 89 2.67 25.66 -8.71
C ASN A 89 2.75 27.07 -9.33
N PRO A 90 1.83 27.41 -10.25
CA PRO A 90 1.83 28.72 -10.87
C PRO A 90 1.27 29.83 -9.96
N TYR A 91 0.58 29.49 -8.89
CA TYR A 91 -0.13 30.43 -8.02
C TYR A 91 0.74 30.86 -6.85
N TYR A 92 0.82 32.17 -6.60
CA TYR A 92 1.56 32.72 -5.47
C TYR A 92 0.88 33.96 -4.88
N LYS A 93 1.30 34.30 -3.67
CA LYS A 93 0.71 35.36 -2.84
C LYS A 93 1.80 36.36 -2.46
N VAL A 94 1.50 37.64 -2.54
CA VAL A 94 2.36 38.74 -2.04
C VAL A 94 1.45 39.79 -1.42
N ASN A 95 1.69 40.18 -0.15
CA ASN A 95 0.94 41.23 0.56
C ASN A 95 -0.59 41.07 0.48
N ASP A 96 -1.08 39.84 0.72
CA ASP A 96 -2.49 39.42 0.57
C ASP A 96 -3.09 39.50 -0.85
N GLU A 97 -2.32 39.90 -1.86
CA GLU A 97 -2.72 39.85 -3.26
C GLU A 97 -2.30 38.53 -3.93
N LEU A 98 -3.18 38.01 -4.81
CA LEU A 98 -2.99 36.75 -5.52
C LEU A 98 -2.45 37.00 -6.94
N TYR A 99 -1.48 36.19 -7.35
CA TYR A 99 -0.84 36.26 -8.66
C TYR A 99 -0.68 34.88 -9.30
N ILE A 100 -0.54 34.88 -10.63
CA ILE A 100 -0.29 33.70 -11.44
C ILE A 100 0.96 33.89 -12.31
N ARG A 101 1.78 32.86 -12.43
CA ARG A 101 3.00 32.82 -13.27
C ARG A 101 2.66 32.27 -14.67
N ASN A 102 2.05 33.09 -15.52
CA ASN A 102 1.56 32.72 -16.86
C ASN A 102 2.58 31.94 -17.70
N LYS A 103 3.87 32.32 -17.62
CA LYS A 103 4.97 31.68 -18.35
C LYS A 103 6.18 31.46 -17.46
N ILE A 104 6.66 30.22 -17.40
CA ILE A 104 7.87 29.84 -16.64
C ILE A 104 8.79 29.04 -17.55
N LYS A 105 10.00 29.53 -17.80
CA LYS A 105 11.05 28.76 -18.47
C LYS A 105 11.79 27.93 -17.43
N PHE A 106 11.93 26.63 -17.69
CA PHE A 106 12.75 25.71 -16.90
C PHE A 106 14.00 25.30 -17.70
N LYS A 107 15.10 25.12 -16.98
CA LYS A 107 16.36 24.56 -17.48
C LYS A 107 16.89 23.53 -16.51
N ILE A 108 17.12 22.32 -16.99
CA ILE A 108 17.68 21.21 -16.22
C ILE A 108 19.00 20.80 -16.85
N SER A 109 20.07 20.86 -16.08
CA SER A 109 21.42 20.42 -16.45
C SER A 109 21.70 19.04 -15.84
N PHE A 110 22.23 18.10 -16.62
CA PHE A 110 22.49 16.73 -16.19
C PHE A 110 23.99 16.42 -16.12
N PHE A 111 24.43 15.89 -14.99
CA PHE A 111 25.82 15.59 -14.70
C PHE A 111 25.97 14.10 -14.37
N TYR A 112 26.60 13.36 -15.28
CA TYR A 112 26.81 11.92 -15.19
C TYR A 112 28.02 11.51 -16.06
N ASN A 113 28.67 10.41 -15.67
CA ASN A 113 29.72 9.77 -16.47
C ASN A 113 29.07 8.96 -17.59
N ASP A 114 29.59 9.02 -18.81
CA ASP A 114 28.93 8.39 -19.97
C ASP A 114 28.91 6.86 -19.85
N ILE A 115 27.70 6.31 -19.71
CA ILE A 115 27.45 4.87 -19.66
C ILE A 115 27.23 4.38 -21.09
N GLN A 116 28.00 3.39 -21.54
CA GLN A 116 27.65 2.66 -22.77
C GLN A 116 26.44 1.77 -22.50
N THR A 117 25.35 2.01 -23.23
CA THR A 117 24.12 1.22 -23.16
C THR A 117 23.85 0.49 -24.47
N ASN A 118 23.25 -0.70 -24.38
CA ASN A 118 22.84 -1.49 -25.53
C ASN A 118 21.82 -0.70 -26.39
N GLN A 119 22.16 -0.38 -27.64
CA GLN A 119 21.34 0.48 -28.52
C GLN A 119 20.00 -0.15 -28.94
N ASN A 120 19.80 -1.44 -28.69
CA ASN A 120 18.64 -2.21 -29.16
C ASN A 120 17.45 -2.24 -28.18
N TYR A 121 17.56 -1.67 -26.98
CA TYR A 121 16.45 -1.64 -26.02
C TYR A 121 15.67 -0.32 -26.11
N ASN A 122 14.42 -0.39 -26.58
CA ASN A 122 13.55 0.76 -26.78
C ASN A 122 12.22 0.62 -26.00
N PRO A 123 12.23 0.79 -24.66
CA PRO A 123 11.01 0.93 -23.88
C PRO A 123 10.26 2.19 -24.32
N ASN A 124 8.94 2.08 -24.45
CA ASN A 124 8.06 3.14 -24.97
C ASN A 124 7.81 4.23 -23.91
N HIS A 125 8.86 4.87 -23.40
CA HIS A 125 8.84 5.86 -22.32
C HIS A 125 8.29 7.25 -22.74
N ARG A 126 7.13 7.28 -23.40
CA ARG A 126 6.48 8.52 -23.85
C ARG A 126 5.88 9.34 -22.70
N GLU A 127 5.88 8.80 -21.48
CA GLU A 127 5.53 9.49 -20.24
C GLU A 127 6.57 10.53 -19.79
N PHE A 128 7.82 10.47 -20.28
CA PHE A 128 8.85 11.46 -19.95
C PHE A 128 8.89 12.59 -20.96
N ILE A 129 8.77 13.84 -20.50
CA ILE A 129 8.74 15.01 -21.39
C ILE A 129 10.10 15.31 -22.06
N ASN A 130 11.19 14.67 -21.60
CA ASN A 130 12.51 14.71 -22.24
C ASN A 130 12.81 13.47 -23.12
N PHE A 131 11.88 12.55 -23.35
CA PHE A 131 12.05 11.48 -24.35
C PHE A 131 12.31 12.08 -25.76
N PRO A 132 13.18 11.51 -26.62
CA PRO A 132 13.89 10.24 -26.52
C PRO A 132 15.35 10.31 -26.03
N PHE A 133 15.86 11.47 -25.60
CA PHE A 133 17.27 11.62 -25.23
C PHE A 133 17.76 10.78 -24.02
N PRO A 134 16.93 10.42 -23.02
CA PRO A 134 17.28 9.52 -21.92
C PRO A 134 17.69 8.08 -22.28
N LYS A 135 17.81 7.72 -23.58
CA LYS A 135 18.20 6.38 -24.04
C LYS A 135 19.49 5.84 -23.40
N SER A 136 20.46 6.71 -23.10
CA SER A 136 21.72 6.33 -22.43
C SER A 136 21.65 6.27 -20.90
N TRP A 137 20.51 6.62 -20.30
CA TRP A 137 20.27 6.51 -18.86
C TRP A 137 19.42 5.30 -18.48
N ILE A 138 18.96 4.53 -19.48
CA ILE A 138 18.29 3.27 -19.24
C ILE A 138 19.25 2.34 -18.51
N LYS A 139 18.83 1.85 -17.34
CA LYS A 139 19.58 0.89 -16.55
C LYS A 139 19.81 -0.33 -17.42
N SER A 140 21.08 -0.73 -17.56
CA SER A 140 21.38 -2.01 -18.16
C SER A 140 20.67 -3.08 -17.35
N ARG A 141 19.69 -3.76 -17.95
CA ARG A 141 19.20 -5.03 -17.42
C ARG A 141 20.33 -6.04 -17.61
N VAL A 142 21.25 -6.03 -16.66
CA VAL A 142 22.06 -7.21 -16.36
C VAL A 142 21.06 -8.26 -15.91
N PHE A 143 20.55 -9.02 -16.87
CA PHE A 143 20.10 -10.37 -16.64
C PHE A 143 21.34 -11.15 -16.21
N SER A 144 21.76 -10.95 -14.96
CA SER A 144 22.53 -11.96 -14.26
C SER A 144 21.73 -13.24 -14.42
N ASN A 145 22.38 -14.34 -14.79
CA ASN A 145 21.75 -15.66 -14.75
C ASN A 145 21.06 -15.75 -13.39
N SER A 146 19.72 -15.77 -13.39
CA SER A 146 18.95 -15.58 -12.17
C SER A 146 19.14 -16.83 -11.35
N ILE A 147 20.14 -16.79 -10.45
CA ILE A 147 20.35 -17.80 -9.43
C ILE A 147 18.99 -17.96 -8.79
N ASN A 148 18.42 -19.16 -8.94
CA ASN A 148 17.09 -19.44 -8.46
C ASN A 148 17.02 -18.98 -7.01
N PHE A 149 16.10 -18.09 -6.66
CA PHE A 149 16.00 -17.55 -5.30
C PHE A 149 16.01 -18.69 -4.27
N PHE A 150 15.39 -19.82 -4.64
CA PHE A 150 15.28 -21.01 -3.83
C PHE A 150 16.55 -21.90 -3.80
N SER A 151 17.57 -21.69 -4.64
CA SER A 151 18.84 -22.43 -4.51
C SER A 151 19.75 -21.89 -3.40
N ASN A 152 19.33 -20.85 -2.68
CA ASN A 152 20.11 -20.21 -1.62
C ASN A 152 19.96 -20.87 -0.24
N ALA A 153 19.18 -21.94 -0.11
CA ALA A 153 18.95 -22.67 1.14
C ALA A 153 18.59 -24.15 0.88
N GLN A 154 18.71 -24.99 1.90
CA GLN A 154 18.47 -26.43 1.80
C GLN A 154 16.99 -26.79 1.98
N ILE A 155 16.29 -26.10 2.88
CA ILE A 155 14.86 -26.29 3.13
C ILE A 155 14.20 -24.91 3.16
N TRP A 156 13.03 -24.81 2.53
CA TRP A 156 12.19 -23.62 2.56
C TRP A 156 10.87 -23.93 3.24
N ILE A 157 10.38 -23.01 4.05
CA ILE A 157 9.18 -23.17 4.86
C ILE A 157 8.25 -22.01 4.61
N LYS A 158 7.00 -22.30 4.23
CA LYS A 158 5.91 -21.34 4.13
C LYS A 158 5.25 -21.19 5.51
N ILE A 159 5.19 -19.97 5.99
CA ILE A 159 4.60 -19.58 7.27
C ILE A 159 3.38 -18.73 6.95
N LYS A 160 2.20 -19.18 7.37
CA LYS A 160 0.92 -18.52 7.11
C LYS A 160 0.47 -17.72 8.32
N ILE A 161 0.19 -16.44 8.14
CA ILE A 161 -0.40 -15.56 9.17
C ILE A 161 -1.64 -14.84 8.64
N LYS A 162 -2.46 -14.29 9.53
CA LYS A 162 -3.62 -13.46 9.18
C LYS A 162 -3.47 -12.04 9.72
N ASP A 163 -3.36 -11.94 11.04
CA ASP A 163 -3.40 -10.67 11.75
C ASP A 163 -1.99 -10.10 11.99
N ARG A 164 -1.91 -8.80 12.27
CA ARG A 164 -0.66 -8.19 12.75
C ARG A 164 -0.26 -8.77 14.11
N GLY A 165 1.04 -8.99 14.34
CA GLY A 165 1.54 -9.53 15.61
C GLY A 165 3.04 -9.81 15.63
N ILE A 166 3.58 -10.11 16.81
CA ILE A 166 4.89 -10.77 16.94
C ILE A 166 4.62 -12.27 16.99
N TYR A 167 5.18 -13.00 16.04
CA TYR A 167 4.97 -14.43 15.86
C TYR A 167 6.17 -15.24 16.37
N LYS A 168 5.91 -16.32 17.10
CA LYS A 168 6.93 -17.26 17.61
C LYS A 168 6.97 -18.54 16.79
N ILE A 169 8.17 -19.01 16.50
CA ILE A 169 8.46 -20.36 15.99
C ILE A 169 9.57 -20.94 16.87
N SER A 170 9.28 -22.03 17.58
CA SER A 170 10.24 -22.75 18.43
C SER A 170 11.09 -23.74 17.64
N ALA A 171 12.22 -24.17 18.22
CA ALA A 171 12.99 -25.30 17.70
C ALA A 171 12.09 -26.54 17.49
N ASN A 172 11.23 -26.84 18.47
CA ASN A 172 10.31 -27.98 18.42
C ASN A 172 9.32 -27.90 17.24
N ASP A 173 8.82 -26.71 16.88
CA ASP A 173 7.94 -26.55 15.71
C ASP A 173 8.64 -26.96 14.41
N LEU A 174 9.93 -26.69 14.28
CA LEU A 174 10.74 -27.08 13.12
C LEU A 174 11.10 -28.58 13.15
N LEU A 175 11.45 -29.12 14.32
CA LEU A 175 11.74 -30.55 14.49
C LEU A 175 10.50 -31.42 14.18
N ASN A 176 9.30 -30.98 14.58
CA ASN A 176 8.04 -31.68 14.29
C ASN A 176 7.67 -31.71 12.80
N LEU A 177 8.24 -30.79 11.99
CA LEU A 177 8.14 -30.84 10.52
C LEU A 177 9.15 -31.82 9.88
N GLY A 178 9.95 -32.51 10.69
CA GLY A 178 10.98 -33.45 10.23
C GLY A 178 12.29 -32.78 9.84
N ILE A 179 12.52 -31.51 10.21
CA ILE A 179 13.76 -30.80 9.89
C ILE A 179 14.89 -31.31 10.79
N PRO A 180 16.03 -31.77 10.23
CA PRO A 180 17.16 -32.22 11.04
C PRO A 180 17.76 -31.11 11.91
N GLN A 181 18.00 -31.40 13.19
CA GLN A 181 18.57 -30.47 14.18
C GLN A 181 19.90 -29.83 13.71
N ASN A 182 20.72 -30.55 12.94
CA ASN A 182 22.00 -30.07 12.42
C ASN A 182 21.86 -29.03 11.28
N LEU A 183 20.65 -28.77 10.79
CA LEU A 183 20.38 -27.67 9.84
C LEU A 183 19.84 -26.41 10.52
N LEU A 184 19.50 -26.48 11.81
CA LEU A 184 18.93 -25.37 12.59
C LEU A 184 20.00 -24.41 13.15
N ILE A 185 21.06 -24.16 12.38
CA ILE A 185 22.13 -23.22 12.76
C ILE A 185 21.59 -21.79 12.65
N ILE A 186 21.61 -21.01 13.73
CA ILE A 186 20.97 -19.69 13.83
C ILE A 186 21.46 -18.73 12.73
N ASN A 187 22.76 -18.74 12.46
CA ASN A 187 23.39 -17.92 11.41
C ASN A 187 23.10 -18.39 9.96
N GLN A 188 22.26 -19.41 9.77
CA GLN A 188 21.79 -19.92 8.48
C GLN A 188 20.26 -19.85 8.34
N LEU A 189 19.57 -19.19 9.28
CA LEU A 189 18.13 -18.95 9.25
C LEU A 189 17.83 -17.57 8.65
N SER A 190 17.22 -17.51 7.45
CA SER A 190 16.82 -16.24 6.82
C SER A 190 15.33 -16.20 6.54
N LEU A 191 14.62 -15.22 7.13
CA LEU A 191 13.20 -15.01 6.91
C LEU A 191 12.96 -14.00 5.79
N PHE A 192 11.99 -14.26 4.92
CA PHE A 192 11.60 -13.39 3.81
C PHE A 192 10.10 -13.15 3.80
N ALA A 193 9.67 -11.98 3.35
CA ALA A 193 8.25 -11.70 3.08
C ALA A 193 8.08 -10.60 2.03
N LYS A 194 6.84 -10.45 1.55
CA LYS A 194 6.35 -9.24 0.91
C LYS A 194 5.30 -8.59 1.81
N ILE A 195 5.77 -7.72 2.70
CA ILE A 195 4.94 -7.05 3.72
C ILE A 195 3.93 -6.08 3.09
N ASP A 196 4.30 -5.39 2.00
CA ASP A 196 3.36 -4.55 1.27
C ASP A 196 2.59 -5.37 0.23
N THR A 197 1.51 -6.01 0.69
CA THR A 197 0.58 -6.79 -0.13
C THR A 197 -0.32 -5.91 -1.02
N LEU A 198 -0.41 -4.61 -0.73
CA LEU A 198 -1.22 -3.66 -1.47
C LEU A 198 -0.43 -2.88 -2.50
N ARG A 199 -1.04 -2.70 -3.67
CA ARG A 199 -0.41 -2.01 -4.80
C ARG A 199 -0.18 -0.53 -4.49
N SER A 200 1.06 -0.21 -4.11
CA SER A 200 1.71 0.98 -4.67
C SER A 200 1.58 0.93 -6.22
N PRO A 201 1.38 2.07 -6.92
CA PRO A 201 1.33 2.12 -8.38
C PRO A 201 2.43 1.28 -9.05
N ILE A 202 2.20 0.71 -10.24
CA ILE A 202 3.10 -0.31 -10.85
C ILE A 202 4.57 0.12 -10.98
N ILE A 203 4.82 1.43 -11.03
CA ILE A 203 6.14 2.08 -11.09
C ILE A 203 6.92 1.94 -9.76
N TYR A 204 6.20 1.78 -8.65
CA TYR A 204 6.69 1.53 -7.29
C TYR A 204 6.43 0.09 -6.84
N ALA A 205 5.94 -0.79 -7.73
CA ALA A 205 5.65 -2.17 -7.38
C ALA A 205 6.96 -2.96 -7.28
N ASP A 206 7.50 -3.04 -6.07
CA ASP A 206 8.60 -3.93 -5.77
C ASP A 206 8.15 -5.39 -5.99
N SER A 207 8.81 -6.06 -6.93
CA SER A 207 8.54 -7.45 -7.31
C SER A 207 9.29 -8.44 -6.42
N LEU A 208 10.26 -7.98 -5.62
CA LEU A 208 11.15 -8.84 -4.86
C LEU A 208 10.60 -9.08 -3.44
N VAL A 209 10.74 -10.32 -2.97
CA VAL A 209 10.66 -10.63 -1.54
C VAL A 209 11.88 -10.04 -0.84
N LYS A 210 11.70 -9.54 0.38
CA LYS A 210 12.78 -8.93 1.18
C LYS A 210 13.03 -9.74 2.44
N GLN A 211 14.27 -9.75 2.89
CA GLN A 211 14.59 -10.26 4.22
C GLN A 211 13.84 -9.46 5.29
N VAL A 212 13.24 -10.19 6.23
CA VAL A 212 12.60 -9.65 7.43
C VAL A 212 13.50 -9.95 8.63
N PRO A 213 13.79 -8.98 9.50
CA PRO A 213 14.55 -9.23 10.71
C PRO A 213 13.87 -10.26 11.63
N ILE A 214 14.66 -11.21 12.13
CA ILE A 214 14.26 -12.11 13.21
C ILE A 214 14.94 -11.70 14.52
N TYR A 215 14.25 -11.89 15.64
CA TYR A 215 14.88 -11.99 16.95
C TYR A 215 15.07 -13.48 17.25
N VAL A 216 16.13 -13.82 17.97
CA VAL A 216 16.40 -15.21 18.38
C VAL A 216 16.63 -15.24 19.87
N TYR A 217 15.90 -16.11 20.56
CA TYR A 217 16.20 -16.51 21.92
C TYR A 217 16.96 -17.85 21.84
N ASP A 218 18.21 -17.79 22.25
CA ASP A 218 19.16 -18.91 22.37
C ASP A 218 19.49 -19.02 23.87
N GLU A 219 18.99 -20.05 24.54
CA GLU A 219 19.08 -20.21 26.00
C GLU A 219 20.51 -20.57 26.45
N ASN A 220 21.26 -21.29 25.61
CA ASN A 220 22.57 -21.85 25.98
C ASN A 220 23.75 -21.12 25.31
N GLY A 221 23.51 -20.33 24.26
CA GLY A 221 24.49 -19.54 23.52
C GLY A 221 25.33 -20.35 22.52
N ASP A 222 24.89 -21.54 22.10
CA ASP A 222 25.66 -22.43 21.22
C ASP A 222 25.51 -22.11 19.71
N GLY A 223 24.58 -21.23 19.33
CA GLY A 223 24.36 -20.81 17.95
C GLY A 223 23.50 -21.80 17.12
N ILE A 224 22.89 -22.79 17.75
CA ILE A 224 22.00 -23.80 17.15
C ILE A 224 20.62 -23.66 17.79
N LEU A 225 19.57 -23.46 17.00
CA LEU A 225 18.20 -23.36 17.53
C LEU A 225 17.72 -24.75 18.02
N ASN A 226 17.74 -24.99 19.33
CA ASN A 226 17.46 -26.28 19.95
C ASN A 226 16.60 -26.16 21.23
N ASN A 227 16.14 -27.28 21.80
CA ASN A 227 15.43 -27.33 23.09
C ASN A 227 14.32 -26.25 23.28
N ASN A 228 14.55 -25.25 24.14
CA ASN A 228 13.61 -24.18 24.48
C ASN A 228 13.71 -22.96 23.55
N ASP A 229 14.69 -22.94 22.63
CA ASP A 229 15.00 -21.82 21.76
C ASP A 229 13.86 -21.50 20.79
N TYR A 230 13.81 -20.24 20.36
CA TYR A 230 12.82 -19.81 19.40
C TYR A 230 13.26 -18.57 18.63
N ILE A 231 12.72 -18.44 17.42
CA ILE A 231 12.76 -17.20 16.65
C ILE A 231 11.45 -16.44 16.85
N LEU A 232 11.55 -15.11 16.88
CA LEU A 232 10.42 -14.20 16.78
C LEU A 232 10.54 -13.36 15.52
N PHE A 233 9.40 -13.05 14.89
CA PHE A 233 9.35 -12.09 13.78
C PHE A 233 8.12 -11.20 13.86
N PHE A 234 8.21 -10.00 13.27
CA PHE A 234 7.05 -9.13 13.12
C PHE A 234 6.24 -9.54 11.89
N GLY A 235 5.03 -10.05 12.14
CA GLY A 235 4.04 -10.38 11.15
C GLY A 235 3.13 -9.19 10.88
N GLU A 236 3.09 -8.72 9.63
CA GLU A 236 2.13 -7.72 9.17
C GLU A 236 0.88 -8.42 8.61
N GLY A 237 -0.29 -8.06 9.12
CA GLY A 237 -1.55 -8.62 8.65
C GLY A 237 -1.95 -8.12 7.26
N VAL A 238 -2.86 -8.85 6.60
CA VAL A 238 -3.43 -8.46 5.29
C VAL A 238 -4.33 -7.22 5.35
N GLU A 239 -4.76 -6.86 6.56
CA GLU A 239 -5.59 -5.69 6.82
C GLU A 239 -5.15 -4.99 8.11
N GLY A 240 -5.63 -3.76 8.28
CA GLY A 240 -5.41 -2.94 9.46
C GLY A 240 -5.23 -1.48 9.11
N PHE A 241 -4.43 -0.78 9.92
CA PHE A 241 -4.22 0.66 9.79
C PHE A 241 -2.76 1.01 9.49
N ARG A 242 -2.58 2.06 8.68
CA ARG A 242 -1.29 2.69 8.37
C ARG A 242 -1.42 4.22 8.53
N ASN A 243 -0.38 4.87 9.04
CA ASN A 243 -0.27 6.32 9.02
C ASN A 243 0.34 6.77 7.69
N ILE A 244 -0.39 7.55 6.90
CA ILE A 244 0.04 8.10 5.61
C ILE A 244 -0.01 9.62 5.71
N ASN A 245 1.16 10.26 5.84
CA ASN A 245 1.32 11.71 5.96
C ASN A 245 0.45 12.33 7.09
N GLY A 246 0.47 11.73 8.28
CA GLY A 246 -0.32 12.17 9.44
C GLY A 246 -1.79 11.73 9.40
N THR A 247 -2.25 11.09 8.31
CA THR A 247 -3.61 10.56 8.18
C THR A 247 -3.59 9.05 8.42
N ILE A 248 -4.26 8.58 9.47
CA ILE A 248 -4.49 7.14 9.64
C ILE A 248 -5.52 6.67 8.62
N LYS A 249 -5.20 5.61 7.88
CA LYS A 249 -6.08 4.99 6.88
C LYS A 249 -6.16 3.49 7.08
N PHE A 250 -7.37 2.95 6.97
CA PHE A 250 -7.60 1.52 6.85
C PHE A 250 -7.04 0.99 5.52
N TYR A 251 -6.59 -0.25 5.54
CA TYR A 251 -6.19 -1.02 4.37
C TYR A 251 -6.65 -2.48 4.53
N ARG A 252 -7.03 -3.13 3.43
CA ARG A 252 -7.34 -4.57 3.33
C ARG A 252 -6.86 -5.08 1.98
N ASN A 253 -6.15 -6.21 1.96
CA ASN A 253 -5.78 -6.92 0.74
C ASN A 253 -7.05 -7.49 0.06
N PRO A 254 -7.42 -7.06 -1.16
CA PRO A 254 -8.63 -7.54 -1.83
C PRO A 254 -8.40 -8.86 -2.60
N TYR A 255 -7.27 -9.53 -2.38
CA TYR A 255 -6.87 -10.74 -3.12
C TYR A 255 -6.51 -11.94 -2.24
N ASP A 256 -6.22 -11.74 -0.95
CA ASP A 256 -5.91 -12.82 -0.01
C ASP A 256 -6.26 -12.42 1.43
N ASN A 257 -6.76 -13.39 2.18
CA ASN A 257 -7.08 -13.27 3.60
C ASN A 257 -5.87 -13.57 4.51
N TYR A 258 -4.73 -13.95 3.93
CA TYR A 258 -3.52 -14.34 4.65
C TYR A 258 -2.28 -13.66 4.08
N ASN A 259 -1.29 -13.43 4.94
CA ASN A 259 0.05 -13.03 4.54
C ASN A 259 1.01 -14.20 4.73
N TYR A 260 2.03 -14.29 3.87
CA TYR A 260 2.95 -15.41 3.84
C TYR A 260 4.39 -14.94 4.01
N TYR A 261 5.04 -15.59 4.95
CA TYR A 261 6.46 -15.44 5.22
C TYR A 261 7.13 -16.74 4.77
N ILE A 262 8.38 -16.65 4.31
CA ILE A 262 9.16 -17.78 3.83
C ILE A 262 10.45 -17.84 4.64
N LEU A 263 10.62 -18.90 5.43
CA LEU A 263 11.83 -19.14 6.20
C LEU A 263 12.76 -20.10 5.43
N ALA A 264 14.00 -19.65 5.24
CA ALA A 264 15.09 -20.41 4.66
C ALA A 264 15.92 -21.06 5.77
N ILE A 265 16.14 -22.38 5.69
CA ILE A 265 16.94 -23.18 6.62
C ILE A 265 18.20 -23.67 5.91
N GLY A 266 19.35 -23.64 6.60
CA GLY A 266 20.64 -24.01 6.00
C GLY A 266 21.01 -23.08 4.84
N SER A 267 20.69 -21.78 4.97
CA SER A 267 20.91 -20.79 3.93
C SER A 267 22.34 -20.25 3.88
N ASN A 268 22.81 -19.95 2.66
CA ASN A 268 24.06 -19.23 2.42
C ASN A 268 23.90 -17.70 2.49
N LEU A 269 22.67 -17.20 2.72
CA LEU A 269 22.38 -15.78 2.83
C LEU A 269 22.58 -15.31 4.28
N GLN A 270 23.24 -14.17 4.46
CA GLN A 270 23.42 -13.58 5.79
C GLN A 270 22.05 -13.25 6.41
N PRO A 271 21.71 -13.77 7.60
CA PRO A 271 20.48 -13.42 8.29
C PRO A 271 20.39 -11.93 8.62
N LYS A 272 19.16 -11.41 8.65
CA LYS A 272 18.86 -10.10 9.22
C LYS A 272 18.32 -10.32 10.63
N PHE A 273 18.99 -9.75 11.63
CA PHE A 273 18.53 -9.79 13.03
C PHE A 273 17.87 -8.46 13.41
N MET A 274 16.90 -8.50 14.33
CA MET A 274 16.32 -7.30 14.92
C MET A 274 17.38 -6.54 15.75
N ILE A 275 17.42 -5.22 15.60
CA ILE A 275 18.31 -4.36 16.37
C ILE A 275 17.60 -3.95 17.67
N GLU A 276 18.34 -3.91 18.77
CA GLU A 276 17.84 -3.45 20.07
C GLU A 276 18.23 -1.99 20.33
N LYS A 277 17.33 -1.22 20.93
CA LYS A 277 17.54 0.19 21.28
C LYS A 277 16.97 0.50 22.67
N ASN A 278 17.76 1.16 23.51
CA ASN A 278 17.35 1.66 24.82
C ASN A 278 16.64 3.01 24.73
N LEU A 279 15.89 3.37 25.78
CA LEU A 279 15.15 4.62 25.90
C LEU A 279 15.36 5.25 27.36
N SER A 280 15.28 6.59 27.62
CA SER A 280 15.45 7.33 28.94
C SER A 280 14.31 8.34 29.39
N TYR A 281 13.59 8.13 30.54
CA TYR A 281 12.34 8.76 31.14
C TYR A 281 11.02 7.95 31.42
N ASN A 282 10.51 7.93 32.68
CA ASN A 282 9.22 7.34 33.08
C ASN A 282 8.05 8.36 33.18
N GLN A 283 7.20 8.52 32.16
CA GLN A 283 5.75 8.86 32.25
C GLN A 283 5.21 9.40 30.93
N ILE A 284 3.99 8.97 30.65
CA ILE A 284 3.75 8.08 29.52
C ILE A 284 2.30 7.65 29.84
N VAL A 285 1.30 7.88 28.97
CA VAL A 285 -0.14 7.63 29.27
C VAL A 285 -1.05 7.06 28.14
N TYR A 286 -1.33 7.78 27.03
CA TYR A 286 -2.51 7.52 26.16
C TYR A 286 -2.21 7.27 24.67
N SER A 287 -3.18 6.75 23.90
CA SER A 287 -3.10 6.41 22.48
C SER A 287 -4.40 6.68 21.70
N ILE A 288 -4.35 6.63 20.37
CA ILE A 288 -5.56 6.55 19.52
C ILE A 288 -6.02 5.08 19.44
N GLY A 289 -7.20 4.80 19.99
CA GLY A 289 -7.96 3.60 19.70
C GLY A 289 -8.69 3.74 18.37
N ILE A 290 -8.83 2.63 17.63
CA ILE A 290 -9.57 2.58 16.37
C ILE A 290 -10.43 1.31 16.36
N PHE A 291 -11.70 1.48 16.06
CA PHE A 291 -12.70 0.42 15.90
C PHE A 291 -13.29 0.62 14.51
N ARG A 292 -13.47 -0.48 13.78
CA ARG A 292 -14.02 -0.44 12.43
C ARG A 292 -14.93 -1.64 12.24
N HIS A 293 -16.12 -1.39 11.71
CA HIS A 293 -17.02 -2.43 11.22
C HIS A 293 -17.17 -2.28 9.70
N ASP A 294 -16.82 -3.35 9.00
CA ASP A 294 -17.24 -3.67 7.64
C ASP A 294 -17.40 -5.20 7.54
N SER A 295 -18.21 -5.66 6.59
CA SER A 295 -18.61 -7.08 6.53
C SER A 295 -18.57 -7.72 5.14
N ASP A 296 -18.25 -6.95 4.08
CA ASP A 296 -17.99 -7.42 2.70
C ASP A 296 -18.99 -8.47 2.15
N ILE A 297 -20.29 -8.27 2.43
CA ILE A 297 -21.39 -9.21 2.11
C ILE A 297 -21.84 -9.09 0.64
N VAL A 298 -21.95 -7.86 0.11
CA VAL A 298 -22.60 -7.53 -1.16
C VAL A 298 -21.63 -6.89 -2.14
N ASN A 299 -21.46 -7.50 -3.31
CA ASN A 299 -20.85 -6.85 -4.47
C ASN A 299 -21.96 -6.46 -5.46
N THR A 300 -22.43 -5.21 -5.39
CA THR A 300 -23.63 -4.73 -6.12
C THR A 300 -23.51 -4.90 -7.63
N GLY A 301 -22.34 -4.63 -8.21
CA GLY A 301 -22.08 -4.81 -9.63
C GLY A 301 -21.71 -6.24 -10.06
N LYS A 302 -21.59 -7.19 -9.12
CA LYS A 302 -20.96 -8.52 -9.28
C LYS A 302 -19.60 -8.48 -10.01
N LYS A 303 -18.86 -7.39 -9.82
CA LYS A 303 -17.61 -7.05 -10.54
C LYS A 303 -16.75 -6.07 -9.74
N GLY A 304 -15.46 -6.04 -10.04
CA GLY A 304 -14.52 -5.13 -9.38
C GLY A 304 -14.17 -5.58 -7.95
N ARG A 305 -13.76 -4.62 -7.11
CA ARG A 305 -13.15 -4.86 -5.78
C ARG A 305 -13.90 -4.20 -4.62
N ILE A 306 -15.06 -3.60 -4.89
CA ILE A 306 -15.88 -2.98 -3.84
C ILE A 306 -16.87 -4.03 -3.38
N TRP A 307 -16.71 -4.42 -2.13
CA TRP A 307 -17.70 -5.17 -1.36
C TRP A 307 -18.27 -4.22 -0.32
N LEU A 308 -19.52 -4.46 0.07
CA LEU A 308 -20.32 -3.64 0.98
C LEU A 308 -20.94 -4.56 2.02
N GLY A 309 -21.20 -4.06 3.21
CA GLY A 309 -21.87 -4.78 4.29
C GLY A 309 -23.39 -4.79 4.18
N GLU A 310 -24.03 -4.49 5.30
CA GLU A 310 -25.46 -4.71 5.52
C GLU A 310 -26.38 -3.77 4.70
N GLU A 311 -27.53 -4.28 4.28
CA GLU A 311 -28.59 -3.51 3.61
C GLU A 311 -29.48 -2.80 4.65
N ILE A 312 -29.65 -1.49 4.45
CA ILE A 312 -30.53 -0.59 5.21
C ILE A 312 -31.72 -0.28 4.29
N ASN A 313 -32.92 -0.58 4.78
CA ASN A 313 -34.19 -0.45 4.05
C ASN A 313 -35.11 0.53 4.76
N TYR A 314 -36.07 1.12 4.04
CA TYR A 314 -36.94 2.17 4.60
C TYR A 314 -37.65 1.81 5.92
N ASN A 315 -38.09 0.56 6.05
CA ASN A 315 -38.89 0.10 7.19
C ASN A 315 -38.06 -0.43 8.37
N ASN A 316 -36.74 -0.60 8.21
CA ASN A 316 -35.86 -1.23 9.20
C ASN A 316 -34.65 -0.35 9.50
N SER A 317 -34.34 -0.12 10.77
CA SER A 317 -33.06 0.49 11.16
C SER A 317 -31.96 -0.56 11.30
N PHE A 318 -30.77 -0.26 10.78
CA PHE A 318 -29.56 -0.99 11.14
C PHE A 318 -29.13 -0.56 12.53
N ASN A 319 -28.81 -1.51 13.40
CA ASN A 319 -28.41 -1.26 14.78
C ASN A 319 -27.18 -2.11 15.09
N TYR A 320 -26.10 -1.49 15.58
CA TYR A 320 -24.85 -2.17 15.88
C TYR A 320 -24.29 -1.75 17.24
N ASN A 321 -23.99 -2.73 18.08
CA ASN A 321 -23.38 -2.52 19.40
C ASN A 321 -21.87 -2.79 19.35
N PHE A 322 -21.05 -1.89 19.87
CA PHE A 322 -19.60 -2.01 19.88
C PHE A 322 -18.97 -1.52 21.18
N SER A 323 -17.88 -2.16 21.62
CA SER A 323 -17.09 -1.73 22.77
C SER A 323 -15.89 -0.87 22.34
N LEU A 324 -15.48 0.05 23.20
CA LEU A 324 -14.34 0.94 23.00
C LEU A 324 -13.33 0.74 24.14
N ASP A 325 -12.49 -0.28 23.98
CA ASP A 325 -11.57 -0.74 25.01
C ASP A 325 -10.61 0.37 25.47
N GLY A 326 -10.52 0.52 26.79
CA GLY A 326 -9.63 1.49 27.44
C GLY A 326 -9.99 2.96 27.19
N ILE A 327 -11.22 3.30 26.78
CA ILE A 327 -11.64 4.70 26.57
C ILE A 327 -11.33 5.60 27.79
N VAL A 328 -10.68 6.76 27.55
CA VAL A 328 -10.32 7.74 28.60
C VAL A 328 -10.99 9.11 28.42
N SER A 329 -11.66 9.31 27.29
CA SER A 329 -12.40 10.52 26.99
C SER A 329 -13.61 10.17 26.15
N ASN A 330 -14.74 10.78 26.46
CA ASN A 330 -15.96 10.63 25.67
C ASN A 330 -15.85 11.35 24.30
N SER A 331 -14.78 12.13 24.09
CA SER A 331 -14.49 12.78 22.82
C SER A 331 -13.83 11.82 21.82
N GLY A 332 -14.31 11.86 20.58
CA GLY A 332 -13.74 11.08 19.49
C GLY A 332 -14.26 11.50 18.11
N TYR A 333 -13.89 10.72 17.13
CA TYR A 333 -14.17 10.93 15.71
C TYR A 333 -14.90 9.72 15.14
N VAL A 334 -15.98 9.96 14.40
CA VAL A 334 -16.83 8.94 13.79
C VAL A 334 -16.81 9.18 12.28
N GLU A 335 -16.44 8.18 11.50
CA GLU A 335 -16.49 8.21 10.04
C GLU A 335 -17.43 7.12 9.55
N ILE A 336 -18.38 7.49 8.67
CA ILE A 336 -19.40 6.58 8.16
C ILE A 336 -19.43 6.68 6.65
N SER A 337 -19.36 5.53 6.00
CA SER A 337 -19.37 5.37 4.55
C SER A 337 -20.58 4.53 4.15
N LEU A 338 -21.43 5.09 3.29
CA LEU A 338 -22.65 4.45 2.76
C LEU A 338 -22.65 4.52 1.23
N VAL A 339 -23.32 3.56 0.61
CA VAL A 339 -23.50 3.46 -0.86
C VAL A 339 -24.96 3.18 -1.15
N GLY A 340 -25.59 3.93 -2.05
CA GLY A 340 -26.94 3.62 -2.51
C GLY A 340 -26.94 2.41 -3.46
N ALA A 341 -28.05 1.68 -3.55
CA ALA A 341 -28.20 0.61 -4.53
C ALA A 341 -28.22 1.12 -5.98
N GLU A 342 -27.77 0.27 -6.90
CA GLU A 342 -28.16 0.38 -8.32
C GLU A 342 -29.62 -0.07 -8.45
N PRO A 343 -30.52 0.71 -9.08
CA PRO A 343 -31.90 0.28 -9.32
C PRO A 343 -31.97 -1.00 -10.17
N LEU A 344 -32.38 -2.13 -9.57
CA LEU A 344 -32.64 -3.38 -10.28
C LEU A 344 -34.11 -3.55 -10.69
N SER A 345 -34.99 -2.72 -10.15
CA SER A 345 -36.42 -2.67 -10.48
C SER A 345 -36.95 -1.22 -10.41
N PRO A 346 -38.09 -0.89 -11.06
CA PRO A 346 -38.60 0.49 -11.13
C PRO A 346 -38.94 1.15 -9.79
N ASN A 347 -39.10 0.36 -8.72
CA ASN A 347 -39.45 0.84 -7.38
C ASN A 347 -38.23 0.98 -6.45
N GLU A 348 -37.06 0.48 -6.87
CA GLU A 348 -35.82 0.51 -6.09
C GLU A 348 -34.96 1.72 -6.44
N CYS A 349 -34.29 2.29 -5.44
CA CYS A 349 -33.32 3.37 -5.64
C CYS A 349 -32.25 3.39 -4.55
N GLY A 350 -31.10 3.98 -4.87
CA GLY A 350 -30.05 4.31 -3.91
C GLY A 350 -30.13 5.75 -3.36
N ASP A 351 -31.14 6.51 -3.80
CA ASP A 351 -31.32 7.91 -3.45
C ASP A 351 -32.15 8.03 -2.17
N ALA A 352 -31.47 8.29 -1.06
CA ALA A 352 -32.08 8.29 0.26
C ALA A 352 -31.42 9.33 1.18
N THR A 353 -32.21 9.84 2.12
CA THR A 353 -31.73 10.64 3.25
C THR A 353 -31.81 9.80 4.50
N LEU A 354 -30.68 9.61 5.19
CA LEU A 354 -30.58 8.85 6.42
C LEU A 354 -30.40 9.77 7.63
N GLN A 355 -31.00 9.34 8.73
CA GLN A 355 -30.64 9.74 10.07
C GLN A 355 -29.63 8.75 10.65
N ILE A 356 -28.64 9.29 11.33
CA ILE A 356 -27.61 8.55 12.05
C ILE A 356 -27.67 8.94 13.51
N ILE A 357 -27.79 7.94 14.38
CA ILE A 357 -27.86 8.09 15.82
C ILE A 357 -26.72 7.31 16.47
N LEU A 358 -26.02 7.92 17.41
CA LEU A 358 -24.99 7.30 18.24
C LEU A 358 -25.39 7.49 19.71
N ASN A 359 -25.52 6.40 20.46
CA ASN A 359 -25.88 6.41 21.90
C ASN A 359 -27.18 7.20 22.18
N GLY A 360 -28.17 7.13 21.28
CA GLY A 360 -29.43 7.86 21.38
C GLY A 360 -29.38 9.35 20.95
N GLN A 361 -28.21 9.88 20.57
CA GLN A 361 -28.08 11.24 20.04
C GLN A 361 -27.91 11.24 18.51
N VAL A 362 -28.61 12.15 17.83
CA VAL A 362 -28.50 12.30 16.37
C VAL A 362 -27.18 12.99 16.02
N ILE A 363 -26.30 12.31 15.25
CA ILE A 363 -25.06 12.92 14.71
C ILE A 363 -25.30 13.58 13.34
N ASP A 364 -26.24 13.06 12.55
CA ASP A 364 -26.66 13.61 11.27
C ASP A 364 -28.13 13.22 11.01
N ASN A 365 -28.90 14.14 10.45
CA ASN A 365 -30.28 13.91 9.97
C ASN A 365 -30.44 14.20 8.47
N ASN A 366 -29.34 14.43 7.76
CA ASN A 366 -29.29 14.72 6.34
C ASN A 366 -28.07 14.03 5.68
N PHE A 367 -27.84 12.76 6.00
CA PHE A 367 -26.87 11.96 5.23
C PHE A 367 -27.53 11.54 3.92
N GLN A 368 -27.05 12.08 2.80
CA GLN A 368 -27.61 11.79 1.48
C GLN A 368 -26.76 10.76 0.74
N THR A 369 -27.38 9.66 0.32
CA THR A 369 -26.81 8.71 -0.66
C THR A 369 -27.39 8.97 -2.04
N ASN A 370 -26.66 8.59 -3.10
CA ASN A 370 -27.19 8.66 -4.45
C ASN A 370 -26.62 7.57 -5.37
N SER A 371 -27.44 6.57 -5.70
CA SER A 371 -27.02 5.38 -6.47
C SER A 371 -25.70 4.77 -5.93
N ILE A 372 -24.94 4.06 -6.78
CA ILE A 372 -23.68 3.37 -6.46
C ILE A 372 -22.49 4.29 -6.12
N VAL A 373 -22.72 5.56 -5.76
CA VAL A 373 -21.67 6.49 -5.35
C VAL A 373 -21.40 6.32 -3.85
N ARG A 374 -20.17 5.98 -3.50
CA ARG A 374 -19.71 5.99 -2.11
C ARG A 374 -19.74 7.39 -1.54
N ARG A 375 -20.51 7.57 -0.47
CA ARG A 375 -20.60 8.80 0.32
C ARG A 375 -19.99 8.52 1.67
N THR A 376 -19.01 9.33 2.05
CA THR A 376 -18.36 9.26 3.35
C THR A 376 -18.51 10.62 4.03
N LYS A 377 -18.97 10.62 5.27
CA LYS A 377 -19.00 11.81 6.15
C LYS A 377 -18.35 11.45 7.47
N SER A 378 -17.79 12.45 8.15
CA SER A 378 -17.13 12.26 9.43
C SER A 378 -17.48 13.37 10.41
N TYR A 379 -17.55 13.01 11.70
CA TYR A 379 -18.13 13.81 12.78
C TYR A 379 -17.23 13.79 14.01
N ASN A 380 -17.11 14.92 14.68
CA ASN A 380 -16.56 14.97 16.03
C ASN A 380 -17.70 14.79 17.03
N VAL A 381 -17.53 13.88 17.99
CA VAL A 381 -18.51 13.56 19.04
C VAL A 381 -17.88 13.73 20.42
N SER A 382 -18.69 13.92 21.46
CA SER A 382 -18.26 14.18 22.85
C SER A 382 -18.95 13.28 23.90
N TYR A 383 -19.59 12.21 23.43
CA TYR A 383 -20.47 11.32 24.20
C TYR A 383 -20.27 9.83 23.87
N LEU A 384 -19.05 9.46 23.45
CA LEU A 384 -18.63 8.06 23.42
C LEU A 384 -18.62 7.47 24.83
N GLN A 385 -18.87 6.17 24.89
CA GLN A 385 -18.96 5.37 26.12
C GLN A 385 -18.09 4.11 25.97
N ALA A 386 -17.96 3.30 27.02
CA ALA A 386 -17.26 2.01 26.94
C ALA A 386 -18.01 1.00 26.06
N ASN A 387 -19.34 1.03 26.07
CA ASN A 387 -20.22 0.30 25.16
C ASN A 387 -21.11 1.31 24.43
N ASN A 388 -21.23 1.19 23.12
CA ASN A 388 -21.92 2.16 22.27
C ASN A 388 -22.90 1.44 21.34
N ASN A 389 -23.89 2.19 20.86
CA ASN A 389 -24.82 1.75 19.84
C ASN A 389 -24.86 2.78 18.69
N LEU A 390 -24.64 2.31 17.47
CA LEU A 390 -24.88 3.06 16.23
C LEU A 390 -26.20 2.58 15.61
N THR A 391 -27.09 3.51 15.32
CA THR A 391 -28.33 3.27 14.55
C THR A 391 -28.29 4.07 13.23
N LEU A 392 -28.63 3.40 12.12
CA LEU A 392 -28.81 4.00 10.80
C LEU A 392 -30.24 3.76 10.33
N SER A 393 -30.95 4.82 9.97
CA SER A 393 -32.36 4.76 9.54
C SER A 393 -32.58 5.65 8.32
N ILE A 394 -33.26 5.16 7.28
CA ILE A 394 -33.71 6.01 6.18
C ILE A 394 -34.93 6.80 6.67
N ILE A 395 -34.91 8.13 6.51
CA ILE A 395 -36.01 9.03 6.91
C ILE A 395 -36.75 9.64 5.73
N ASN A 396 -36.15 9.64 4.54
CA ASN A 396 -36.77 10.12 3.30
C ASN A 396 -36.13 9.44 2.08
N SER A 397 -36.89 9.29 0.99
CA SER A 397 -36.39 8.79 -0.29
C SER A 397 -37.27 9.26 -1.45
N SER A 398 -36.72 9.24 -2.66
CA SER A 398 -37.44 9.46 -3.92
C SER A 398 -38.24 8.25 -4.42
N CYS A 399 -38.06 7.06 -3.83
CA CYS A 399 -38.73 5.82 -4.25
C CYS A 399 -39.40 5.07 -3.08
N SER A 400 -40.21 4.05 -3.41
CA SER A 400 -40.95 3.25 -2.44
C SER A 400 -40.14 2.10 -1.82
N ASN A 401 -39.01 1.72 -2.42
CA ASN A 401 -38.12 0.67 -1.91
C ASN A 401 -36.64 1.10 -1.94
N PRO A 402 -36.23 2.13 -1.16
CA PRO A 402 -34.84 2.55 -1.12
C PRO A 402 -33.96 1.52 -0.42
N LYS A 403 -32.78 1.31 -1.01
CA LYS A 403 -31.74 0.41 -0.52
C LYS A 403 -30.43 1.16 -0.39
N VAL A 404 -29.87 1.12 0.81
CA VAL A 404 -28.57 1.72 1.13
C VAL A 404 -27.71 0.66 1.81
N TYR A 405 -26.50 0.45 1.31
CA TYR A 405 -25.55 -0.48 1.91
C TYR A 405 -24.55 0.28 2.79
N LEU A 406 -24.27 -0.28 3.96
CA LEU A 406 -23.16 0.15 4.81
C LEU A 406 -21.85 -0.30 4.16
N ASP A 407 -20.97 0.64 3.82
CA ASP A 407 -19.61 0.33 3.33
C ASP A 407 -18.68 0.12 4.53
N TYR A 408 -18.70 1.04 5.49
CA TYR A 408 -18.12 0.85 6.82
C TYR A 408 -18.59 1.94 7.79
N PHE A 409 -18.38 1.71 9.08
CA PHE A 409 -18.17 2.80 10.03
C PHE A 409 -16.88 2.60 10.83
N GLU A 410 -16.25 3.71 11.20
CA GLU A 410 -14.99 3.74 11.94
C GLU A 410 -15.07 4.76 13.09
N ILE A 411 -14.60 4.37 14.26
CA ILE A 411 -14.57 5.18 15.47
C ILE A 411 -13.12 5.32 15.91
N ARG A 412 -12.66 6.55 16.13
CA ARG A 412 -11.34 6.87 16.69
C ARG A 412 -11.52 7.62 18.01
N TRP A 413 -10.87 7.16 19.07
CA TRP A 413 -10.99 7.75 20.41
C TRP A 413 -9.65 7.75 21.14
N THR A 414 -9.53 8.57 22.19
CA THR A 414 -8.37 8.50 23.08
C THR A 414 -8.55 7.34 24.07
N ARG A 415 -7.56 6.45 24.15
CA ARG A 415 -7.58 5.29 25.06
C ARG A 415 -6.29 5.08 25.84
N THR A 416 -6.37 4.43 27.00
CA THR A 416 -5.23 3.72 27.61
C THR A 416 -4.78 2.61 26.67
N ILE A 417 -3.47 2.33 26.65
CA ILE A 417 -2.97 1.18 25.89
C ILE A 417 -3.29 -0.10 26.66
N GLY A 418 -3.94 -1.04 25.99
CA GLY A 418 -4.21 -2.39 26.48
C GLY A 418 -3.34 -3.43 25.78
N ASP A 419 -3.71 -4.70 25.92
CA ASP A 419 -2.97 -5.83 25.36
C ASP A 419 -3.04 -5.85 23.80
N GLY A 420 -2.10 -6.55 23.16
CA GLY A 420 -2.05 -6.80 21.71
C GLY A 420 -2.04 -5.55 20.80
N SER A 421 -1.69 -4.39 21.35
CA SER A 421 -2.10 -3.10 20.80
C SER A 421 -1.09 -2.48 19.85
N VAL A 422 -1.57 -2.11 18.65
CA VAL A 422 -0.87 -1.18 17.74
C VAL A 422 -1.02 0.24 18.29
N TYR A 423 0.09 0.97 18.36
CA TYR A 423 0.14 2.36 18.76
C TYR A 423 0.53 3.25 17.59
N PHE A 424 -0.33 4.21 17.26
CA PHE A 424 -0.04 5.30 16.33
C PHE A 424 0.21 6.57 17.14
N GLN A 425 1.38 7.19 17.00
CA GLN A 425 1.67 8.43 17.72
C GLN A 425 0.99 9.64 17.06
N THR A 426 0.36 10.47 17.90
CA THR A 426 0.09 11.88 17.60
C THR A 426 0.47 12.74 18.80
N ASN A 427 1.58 13.48 18.72
CA ASN A 427 2.00 14.60 19.61
C ASN A 427 1.88 14.40 21.14
N ALA A 428 1.82 13.15 21.65
CA ALA A 428 1.55 12.84 23.05
C ALA A 428 2.35 11.63 23.54
N SER A 429 2.46 11.49 24.86
CA SER A 429 3.21 10.42 25.54
C SER A 429 2.33 9.16 25.75
N ALA A 430 2.69 8.04 25.09
CA ALA A 430 2.12 6.67 25.16
C ALA A 430 2.25 5.99 26.55
N LYS A 431 1.52 4.91 26.91
CA LYS A 431 1.89 4.06 28.09
C LYS A 431 1.79 2.55 27.96
N LEU A 432 2.85 1.87 28.35
CA LEU A 432 2.81 0.49 28.84
C LEU A 432 2.44 0.43 30.34
N THR A 433 1.19 0.10 30.66
CA THR A 433 0.74 -0.19 32.05
C THR A 433 0.97 -1.65 32.45
N ASN A 434 1.11 -2.55 31.48
CA ASN A 434 1.36 -3.97 31.66
C ASN A 434 2.83 -4.31 31.35
N SER A 435 3.29 -5.45 31.87
CA SER A 435 4.57 -6.07 31.54
C SER A 435 4.54 -6.65 30.12
N ALA A 436 4.75 -5.81 29.11
CA ALA A 436 4.88 -6.26 27.73
C ALA A 436 6.11 -7.18 27.59
N LEU A 437 5.93 -8.30 26.88
CA LEU A 437 7.01 -9.24 26.57
C LEU A 437 7.99 -8.63 25.57
N MET A 438 7.48 -7.84 24.63
CA MET A 438 8.30 -7.14 23.63
C MET A 438 7.55 -5.92 23.09
N VAL A 439 8.29 -4.85 22.79
CA VAL A 439 7.78 -3.68 22.07
C VAL A 439 8.69 -3.40 20.89
N LEU A 440 8.10 -3.16 19.73
CA LEU A 440 8.80 -2.88 18.48
C LEU A 440 8.47 -1.48 17.96
N ASP A 441 9.47 -0.74 17.49
CA ASP A 441 9.24 0.29 16.47
C ASP A 441 9.02 -0.41 15.13
N ILE A 442 7.85 -0.22 14.53
CA ILE A 442 7.42 -0.82 13.25
C ILE A 442 7.15 0.25 12.18
N THR A 443 7.72 1.46 12.35
CA THR A 443 7.60 2.56 11.39
C THR A 443 8.09 2.16 10.00
N ASN A 444 9.14 1.34 9.94
CA ASN A 444 9.47 0.51 8.79
C ASN A 444 9.25 -0.97 9.16
N PRO A 445 8.20 -1.65 8.66
CA PRO A 445 7.93 -3.04 9.03
C PRO A 445 8.92 -4.06 8.43
N TYR A 446 9.78 -3.66 7.49
CA TYR A 446 10.93 -4.46 7.05
C TYR A 446 12.17 -4.26 7.95
N GLU A 447 12.10 -3.34 8.92
CA GLU A 447 13.17 -3.00 9.87
C GLU A 447 12.63 -2.77 11.30
N PRO A 448 11.88 -3.73 11.88
CA PRO A 448 11.47 -3.63 13.28
C PRO A 448 12.67 -3.51 14.21
N ILE A 449 12.59 -2.55 15.15
CA ILE A 449 13.60 -2.30 16.19
C ILE A 449 13.00 -2.66 17.54
N ILE A 450 13.66 -3.51 18.31
CA ILE A 450 13.26 -3.88 19.67
C ILE A 450 13.57 -2.70 20.61
N LEU A 451 12.57 -2.27 21.35
CA LEU A 451 12.68 -1.20 22.33
C LEU A 451 12.86 -1.81 23.72
N LYS A 452 14.06 -1.67 24.29
CA LYS A 452 14.40 -2.06 25.66
C LYS A 452 14.39 -0.84 26.58
N ASN A 453 14.22 -1.09 27.88
CA ASN A 453 14.29 -0.09 28.95
C ASN A 453 13.44 1.16 28.64
N PHE A 454 12.11 1.05 28.81
CA PHE A 454 11.12 2.00 28.30
C PHE A 454 11.18 3.37 28.88
N SER A 455 11.45 4.35 28.00
CA SER A 455 11.46 5.68 28.54
C SER A 455 11.47 6.94 27.61
N ASP A 456 12.45 7.07 26.71
CA ASP A 456 12.85 8.27 25.92
C ASP A 456 11.81 8.89 24.99
N ASN A 457 12.30 9.95 24.34
CA ASN A 457 11.80 10.53 23.12
C ASN A 457 11.55 9.48 22.02
N VAL A 458 10.32 8.99 22.04
CA VAL A 458 9.57 8.53 20.88
C VAL A 458 9.67 9.58 19.75
N TYR A 459 9.94 9.14 18.53
CA TYR A 459 10.08 10.05 17.38
C TYR A 459 8.71 10.39 16.78
N PRO A 460 8.46 11.67 16.43
CA PRO A 460 7.21 12.08 15.78
C PRO A 460 6.99 11.29 14.48
N ASN A 461 5.79 10.73 14.34
CA ASN A 461 5.33 9.82 13.28
C ASN A 461 5.79 8.36 13.41
N SER A 462 6.42 7.94 14.51
CA SER A 462 6.67 6.51 14.74
C SER A 462 5.38 5.70 14.98
N ILE A 463 5.43 4.43 14.60
CA ILE A 463 4.40 3.42 14.86
C ILE A 463 5.01 2.34 15.76
N TYR A 464 4.36 2.01 16.88
CA TYR A 464 4.82 0.95 17.78
C TYR A 464 3.86 -0.24 17.81
N PHE A 465 4.41 -1.44 18.01
CA PHE A 465 3.66 -2.65 18.33
C PHE A 465 4.01 -3.13 19.72
N ILE A 466 2.99 -3.42 20.54
CA ILE A 466 3.15 -3.87 21.92
C ILE A 466 2.62 -5.31 22.03
N ALA A 467 3.52 -6.24 22.31
CA ALA A 467 3.21 -7.66 22.45
C ALA A 467 3.23 -8.08 23.93
N ASN A 468 2.08 -8.54 24.43
CA ASN A 468 1.94 -9.13 25.76
C ASN A 468 1.82 -10.67 25.70
N GLU A 469 1.71 -11.20 24.48
CA GLU A 469 1.82 -12.60 24.10
C GLU A 469 2.54 -12.68 22.74
N PHE A 470 3.09 -13.85 22.39
CA PHE A 470 3.57 -14.12 21.03
C PHE A 470 2.58 -15.03 20.32
N LYS A 471 2.16 -14.65 19.11
CA LYS A 471 1.20 -15.43 18.32
C LYS A 471 1.89 -16.66 17.71
N THR A 472 1.15 -17.75 17.55
CA THR A 472 1.56 -18.88 16.70
C THR A 472 1.10 -18.63 15.27
N PRO A 473 1.89 -18.98 14.24
CA PRO A 473 1.40 -19.01 12.86
C PRO A 473 0.18 -19.94 12.69
N ILE A 474 -0.63 -19.68 11.66
CA ILE A 474 -1.79 -20.50 11.32
C ILE A 474 -1.35 -21.85 10.76
N SER A 475 -0.31 -21.85 9.93
CA SER A 475 0.38 -23.06 9.50
C SER A 475 1.86 -22.76 9.22
N ILE A 476 2.67 -23.81 9.32
CA ILE A 476 4.09 -23.83 8.99
C ILE A 476 4.28 -25.10 8.14
N GLU A 477 4.68 -24.94 6.88
CA GLU A 477 4.65 -26.01 5.87
C GLU A 477 5.98 -26.03 5.11
N ILE A 478 6.60 -27.20 4.91
CA ILE A 478 7.77 -27.32 4.02
C ILE A 478 7.30 -27.09 2.57
N ILE A 479 7.98 -26.18 1.87
CA ILE A 479 7.72 -25.91 0.45
C ILE A 479 8.41 -27.00 -0.38
N ASN A 480 7.61 -27.78 -1.10
CA ASN A 480 8.15 -28.66 -2.14
C ASN A 480 8.33 -27.85 -3.43
N ILE A 481 9.58 -27.56 -3.78
CA ILE A 481 9.93 -26.75 -4.95
C ILE A 481 10.14 -27.71 -6.11
N ALA A 482 9.02 -28.28 -6.57
CA ALA A 482 9.01 -29.39 -7.52
C ALA A 482 9.34 -28.96 -8.96
N LYS A 483 8.99 -27.73 -9.34
CA LYS A 483 9.25 -27.17 -10.67
C LYS A 483 9.68 -25.71 -10.58
N ASN A 484 10.52 -25.32 -11.53
CA ASN A 484 10.93 -23.94 -11.74
C ASN A 484 10.32 -23.44 -13.06
N LEU A 485 9.69 -22.26 -13.07
CA LEU A 485 9.18 -21.66 -14.30
C LEU A 485 10.29 -21.42 -15.34
N TYR A 486 11.54 -21.22 -14.91
CA TYR A 486 12.70 -21.08 -15.80
C TYR A 486 13.15 -22.39 -16.47
N GLU A 487 12.66 -23.55 -16.01
CA GLU A 487 12.96 -24.88 -16.59
C GLU A 487 11.89 -25.33 -17.61
N LEU A 488 10.85 -24.52 -17.83
CA LEU A 488 9.83 -24.77 -18.85
C LEU A 488 10.37 -24.48 -20.25
N SER A 489 10.83 -25.53 -20.93
CA SER A 489 11.23 -25.45 -22.34
C SER A 489 10.04 -25.41 -23.30
N ASN A 490 10.25 -24.76 -24.45
CA ASN A 490 9.32 -24.70 -25.59
C ASN A 490 7.94 -24.04 -25.33
N VAL A 491 7.75 -23.30 -24.24
CA VAL A 491 6.47 -22.62 -23.93
C VAL A 491 6.48 -21.17 -24.42
N GLU A 492 5.43 -20.76 -25.14
CA GLU A 492 5.24 -19.39 -25.65
C GLU A 492 4.29 -18.55 -24.79
N TYR A 493 3.36 -19.20 -24.07
CA TYR A 493 2.44 -18.56 -23.14
C TYR A 493 2.30 -19.40 -21.87
N ILE A 494 2.44 -18.78 -20.70
CA ILE A 494 2.18 -19.41 -19.42
C ILE A 494 0.92 -18.79 -18.81
N ILE A 495 -0.05 -19.62 -18.46
CA ILE A 495 -1.19 -19.27 -17.62
C ILE A 495 -0.89 -19.79 -16.22
N VAL A 496 -0.83 -18.89 -15.25
CA VAL A 496 -0.60 -19.23 -13.83
C VAL A 496 -1.89 -19.04 -13.04
N GLY A 497 -2.28 -20.03 -12.23
CA GLY A 497 -3.45 -19.94 -11.35
C GLY A 497 -3.56 -21.13 -10.39
N PRO A 498 -4.64 -21.22 -9.58
CA PRO A 498 -4.86 -22.35 -8.70
C PRO A 498 -5.21 -23.62 -9.49
N ARG A 499 -4.65 -24.77 -9.11
CA ARG A 499 -4.84 -26.07 -9.81
C ARG A 499 -6.28 -26.37 -10.25
N ASP A 500 -7.26 -26.05 -9.41
CA ASP A 500 -8.70 -26.25 -9.69
C ASP A 500 -9.19 -25.55 -10.97
N TRP A 501 -8.49 -24.50 -11.42
CA TRP A 501 -8.82 -23.74 -12.63
C TRP A 501 -8.22 -24.34 -13.90
N GLU A 502 -7.33 -25.33 -13.84
CA GLU A 502 -6.71 -25.95 -15.02
C GLU A 502 -7.79 -26.47 -16.01
N ASN A 503 -8.77 -27.21 -15.48
CA ASN A 503 -9.91 -27.71 -16.26
C ASN A 503 -10.82 -26.58 -16.76
N VAL A 504 -11.08 -25.57 -15.92
CA VAL A 504 -11.94 -24.41 -16.25
C VAL A 504 -11.33 -23.55 -17.36
N LEU A 505 -10.01 -23.51 -17.44
CA LEU A 505 -9.25 -22.73 -18.41
C LEU A 505 -8.82 -23.54 -19.64
N SER A 506 -9.21 -24.82 -19.76
CA SER A 506 -8.93 -25.66 -20.94
C SER A 506 -9.35 -25.00 -22.26
N ASP A 507 -10.55 -24.40 -22.31
CA ASP A 507 -11.02 -23.66 -23.48
C ASP A 507 -10.22 -22.37 -23.75
N TYR A 508 -9.74 -21.70 -22.69
CA TYR A 508 -8.89 -20.52 -22.83
C TYR A 508 -7.47 -20.87 -23.28
N ILE A 509 -6.92 -22.01 -22.82
CA ILE A 509 -5.65 -22.59 -23.29
C ILE A 509 -5.79 -22.93 -24.78
N ASN A 510 -6.82 -23.69 -25.16
CA ASN A 510 -7.12 -24.04 -26.56
C ASN A 510 -7.33 -22.80 -27.44
N TYR A 511 -8.03 -21.78 -26.93
CA TYR A 511 -8.19 -20.50 -27.62
C TYR A 511 -6.84 -19.82 -27.82
N ARG A 512 -6.01 -19.67 -26.79
CA ARG A 512 -4.69 -19.03 -26.90
C ARG A 512 -3.71 -19.81 -27.76
N SER A 513 -3.77 -21.13 -27.79
CA SER A 513 -2.98 -21.94 -28.72
C SER A 513 -3.36 -21.74 -30.19
N ARG A 514 -4.56 -21.21 -30.49
CA ARG A 514 -5.04 -20.95 -31.86
C ARG A 514 -5.18 -19.46 -32.21
N PHE A 515 -5.14 -18.58 -31.21
CA PHE A 515 -5.33 -17.13 -31.33
C PHE A 515 -4.24 -16.41 -30.53
N PHE A 516 -3.05 -16.47 -31.12
CA PHE A 516 -1.74 -15.98 -30.65
C PHE A 516 -1.66 -14.44 -30.56
N PRO A 517 -1.70 -13.73 -29.41
CA PRO A 517 -1.47 -12.27 -29.42
C PRO A 517 0.00 -11.96 -29.78
N VAL A 518 0.23 -11.48 -30.99
CA VAL A 518 1.56 -11.08 -31.50
C VAL A 518 1.60 -9.58 -31.80
N ILE A 519 2.81 -9.03 -31.94
CA ILE A 519 3.01 -7.58 -32.17
C ILE A 519 3.07 -7.32 -33.68
N CYS A 520 2.08 -6.60 -34.21
CA CYS A 520 2.06 -6.09 -35.59
C CYS A 520 2.38 -4.59 -35.59
N GLY A 521 3.66 -4.24 -35.69
CA GLY A 521 4.10 -2.85 -35.68
C GLY A 521 3.94 -2.21 -34.30
N THR A 522 2.95 -1.31 -34.15
CA THR A 522 2.62 -0.64 -32.87
C THR A 522 1.50 -1.31 -32.10
N ASP A 523 0.75 -2.22 -32.73
CA ASP A 523 -0.50 -2.75 -32.19
C ASP A 523 -0.40 -4.27 -31.96
N PHE A 524 -1.28 -4.79 -31.11
CA PHE A 524 -1.47 -6.23 -30.98
C PHE A 524 -2.40 -6.74 -32.08
N CYS A 525 -1.97 -7.80 -32.74
CA CYS A 525 -2.75 -8.58 -33.69
C CYS A 525 -2.87 -10.03 -33.19
N MET A 526 -3.73 -10.82 -33.82
CA MET A 526 -3.85 -12.26 -33.54
C MET A 526 -3.25 -13.06 -34.69
N ASP A 527 -2.25 -13.88 -34.39
CA ASP A 527 -1.94 -15.04 -35.24
C ASP A 527 -3.05 -16.07 -35.06
N SER A 528 -3.64 -16.52 -36.17
CA SER A 528 -4.64 -17.59 -36.23
C SER A 528 -4.31 -18.67 -37.26
N LEU A 529 -3.07 -18.64 -37.79
CA LEU A 529 -2.53 -19.58 -38.77
C LEU A 529 -1.57 -20.57 -38.11
N SER A 530 -0.86 -20.13 -37.07
CA SER A 530 0.07 -20.93 -36.27
C SER A 530 -0.63 -21.61 -35.08
N PHE A 531 -0.08 -22.72 -34.61
CA PHE A 531 -0.45 -23.30 -33.31
C PHE A 531 0.66 -23.01 -32.30
N HIS A 532 0.32 -22.35 -31.20
CA HIS A 532 1.27 -21.91 -30.18
C HIS A 532 1.23 -22.79 -28.93
N ASN A 533 2.39 -23.01 -28.31
CA ASN A 533 2.49 -23.81 -27.09
C ASN A 533 2.12 -22.99 -25.86
N VAL A 534 0.86 -23.15 -25.44
CA VAL A 534 0.29 -22.54 -24.24
C VAL A 534 0.27 -23.57 -23.12
N LYS A 535 0.87 -23.24 -21.98
CA LYS A 535 0.94 -24.14 -20.82
C LYS A 535 0.23 -23.54 -19.61
N TYR A 536 -0.58 -24.35 -18.96
CA TYR A 536 -1.06 -24.06 -17.61
C TYR A 536 0.00 -24.46 -16.57
N VAL A 537 0.19 -23.65 -15.55
CA VAL A 537 1.01 -23.96 -14.38
C VAL A 537 0.21 -23.63 -13.14
N ALA A 538 -0.05 -24.64 -12.32
CA ALA A 538 -0.66 -24.46 -11.02
C ALA A 538 0.30 -23.69 -10.09
N VAL A 539 -0.20 -22.80 -9.24
CA VAL A 539 0.60 -22.10 -8.22
C VAL A 539 1.12 -23.08 -7.15
N GLU A 540 0.49 -24.25 -7.07
CA GLU A 540 0.81 -25.36 -6.17
C GLU A 540 1.77 -26.40 -6.80
N ASP A 541 2.37 -26.13 -7.97
CA ASP A 541 3.29 -27.00 -8.72
C ASP A 541 4.71 -26.43 -8.84
#